data_AF-A0A1Y3BNX9-F1
#
_entry.id   AF-A0A1Y3BNX9-F1
#
_cell.length_a   1.000
_cell.length_b   1.000
_cell.length_c   1.000
_cell.angle_alpha   90.00
_cell.angle_beta   90.00
_cell.angle_gamma   90.00
#
_symmetry.space_group_name_H-M   'P 1'
#
loop_
_entity.id
_entity.type
_entity.pdbx_description
1 polymer ?
#
loop_
_entity_poly.entity_id
_entity_poly.type
_entity_poly.pdbx_seq_one_letter_code
_entity_poly.pdbx_strand_id
1 'polypeptide(L)'
;MESQLVWAPHTEHGYVLGRVIDLKSGTNNLATIRIECNQPIILNVNSNRHNNNRLIIKDEQTIECSIENVFPSEIDLQAEYDDNCSLMYLNEGNLLHNIRQRYFKNKIYVSYY
;
A
#
# COMPACT_ATOMS: atom_id res chain seq x y z
N MET A 1 -15.45 -13.18 5.44
CA MET A 1 -14.82 -11.87 5.67
C MET A 1 -13.54 -11.88 4.88
N GLU A 2 -13.38 -10.96 3.92
CA GLU A 2 -12.06 -10.79 3.29
C GLU A 2 -11.08 -10.33 4.36
N SER A 3 -9.86 -10.87 4.32
CA SER A 3 -8.79 -10.46 5.23
C SER A 3 -8.53 -8.95 5.08
N GLN A 4 -8.14 -8.26 6.13
CA GLN A 4 -7.72 -6.85 6.01
C GLN A 4 -6.43 -6.77 5.17
N LEU A 5 -6.30 -5.75 4.33
CA LEU A 5 -5.04 -5.48 3.63
C LEU A 5 -4.01 -4.89 4.59
N VAL A 6 -2.75 -5.19 4.32
CA VAL A 6 -1.62 -4.72 5.11
C VAL A 6 -0.54 -4.13 4.21
N TRP A 7 0.20 -3.17 4.75
CA TRP A 7 1.44 -2.67 4.18
C TRP A 7 2.61 -3.55 4.62
N ALA A 8 3.35 -4.06 3.64
CA ALA A 8 4.57 -4.83 3.81
C ALA A 8 5.78 -4.05 3.28
N PRO A 9 6.97 -4.16 3.90
CA PRO A 9 8.16 -3.47 3.43
C PRO A 9 8.60 -4.02 2.06
N HIS A 10 9.04 -3.13 1.17
CA HIS A 10 9.52 -3.45 -0.18
C HIS A 10 10.72 -2.58 -0.56
N THR A 11 11.77 -3.21 -1.11
CA THR A 11 13.05 -2.53 -1.39
C THR A 11 12.96 -1.40 -2.40
N GLU A 12 12.08 -1.52 -3.41
CA GLU A 12 11.95 -0.51 -4.47
C GLU A 12 10.86 0.53 -4.19
N HIS A 13 9.83 0.17 -3.41
CA HIS A 13 8.60 0.97 -3.28
C HIS A 13 8.39 1.52 -1.87
N GLY A 14 9.27 1.18 -0.93
CA GLY A 14 9.10 1.45 0.51
C GLY A 14 8.12 0.45 1.10
N TYR A 15 6.84 0.56 0.71
CA TYR A 15 5.77 -0.33 1.15
C TYR A 15 4.88 -0.78 -0.03
N VAL A 16 4.35 -2.00 0.07
CA VAL A 16 3.39 -2.60 -0.89
C VAL A 16 2.19 -3.21 -0.14
N LEU A 17 1.04 -3.28 -0.81
CA LEU A 17 -0.18 -3.88 -0.24
C LEU A 17 -0.20 -5.38 -0.45
N GLY A 18 -0.59 -6.10 0.58
CA GLY A 18 -0.82 -7.54 0.49
C GLY A 18 -1.74 -8.05 1.58
N ARG A 19 -1.85 -9.38 1.63
CA ARG A 19 -2.59 -10.12 2.65
C ARG A 19 -1.64 -11.02 3.41
N VAL A 20 -1.74 -11.02 4.73
CA VAL A 20 -1.07 -12.01 5.56
C VAL A 20 -1.65 -13.38 5.25
N ILE A 21 -0.80 -14.33 4.88
CA ILE A 21 -1.19 -15.72 4.59
C ILE A 21 -0.64 -16.71 5.61
N ASP A 22 0.43 -16.36 6.32
CA ASP A 22 1.02 -17.19 7.38
C ASP A 22 1.73 -16.33 8.44
N LEU A 23 1.73 -16.81 9.68
CA LEU A 23 2.40 -16.21 10.83
C LEU A 23 3.22 -17.27 11.54
N LYS A 24 4.54 -17.09 11.57
CA LYS A 24 5.47 -18.01 12.23
C LYS A 24 5.95 -17.41 13.55
N SER A 25 5.55 -18.01 14.66
CA SER A 25 6.07 -17.65 15.98
C SER A 25 7.47 -18.21 16.18
N GLY A 26 8.42 -17.34 16.50
CA GLY A 26 9.84 -17.66 16.68
C GLY A 26 10.57 -16.46 17.29
N THR A 27 11.91 -16.46 17.30
CA THR A 27 12.68 -15.34 17.90
C THR A 27 12.36 -13.99 17.26
N ASN A 28 11.99 -13.98 15.97
CA ASN A 28 11.79 -12.76 15.19
C ASN A 28 10.35 -12.57 14.68
N ASN A 29 9.40 -13.42 15.10
CA ASN A 29 7.98 -13.39 14.73
C ASN A 29 7.73 -12.96 13.27
N LEU A 30 7.73 -13.90 12.34
CA LEU A 30 7.69 -13.61 10.90
C LEU A 30 6.27 -13.69 10.34
N ALA A 31 5.96 -12.80 9.41
CA ALA A 31 4.75 -12.83 8.59
C ALA A 31 5.11 -13.14 7.14
N THR A 32 4.33 -14.02 6.51
CA THR A 32 4.35 -14.22 5.07
C THR A 32 3.17 -13.47 4.46
N ILE A 33 3.47 -12.56 3.53
CA ILE A 33 2.49 -11.68 2.90
C ILE A 33 2.43 -12.02 1.42
N ARG A 34 1.24 -12.32 0.92
CA ARG A 34 0.97 -12.39 -0.52
C ARG A 34 0.70 -10.98 -1.03
N ILE A 35 1.48 -10.52 -2.00
CA ILE A 35 1.30 -9.20 -2.59
C ILE A 35 0.03 -9.21 -3.47
N GLU A 36 -0.87 -8.24 -3.25
CA GLU A 36 -2.12 -8.11 -4.01
C GLU A 36 -2.03 -7.05 -5.10
N CYS A 37 -1.24 -5.99 -4.87
CA CYS A 37 -0.99 -5.00 -5.91
C CYS A 37 0.44 -4.45 -5.87
N ASN A 38 1.15 -4.61 -6.99
CA ASN A 38 2.42 -3.94 -7.27
C ASN A 38 2.22 -2.51 -7.83
N GLN A 39 1.04 -1.89 -7.64
CA GLN A 39 0.75 -0.62 -8.30
C GLN A 39 1.08 0.59 -7.41
N PRO A 40 1.71 1.65 -7.96
CA PRO A 40 1.33 3.01 -7.59
C PRO A 40 -0.12 3.17 -8.05
N ILE A 41 -1.05 3.45 -7.13
CA ILE A 41 -2.47 3.59 -7.45
C ILE A 41 -2.66 4.82 -8.37
N ILE A 42 -2.63 4.63 -9.69
CA ILE A 42 -3.08 5.63 -10.66
C ILE A 42 -4.40 5.15 -11.25
N LEU A 43 -5.50 5.50 -10.59
CA LEU A 43 -6.81 5.57 -11.25
C LEU A 43 -6.98 6.99 -11.80
N ASN A 44 -6.40 7.22 -12.99
CA ASN A 44 -6.85 8.29 -13.88
C ASN A 44 -6.70 7.82 -15.34
N VAL A 45 -7.60 6.94 -15.75
CA VAL A 45 -7.90 6.73 -17.17
C VAL A 45 -8.79 7.89 -17.60
N ASN A 46 -8.16 8.98 -18.04
CA ASN A 46 -8.83 9.84 -19.00
C ASN A 46 -8.99 9.02 -20.28
N SER A 47 -10.24 8.77 -20.64
CA SER A 47 -10.66 8.16 -21.90
C SER A 47 -9.84 8.69 -23.08
N ASN A 48 -9.39 7.76 -23.92
CA ASN A 48 -8.72 7.96 -25.22
C ASN A 48 -7.18 7.95 -25.21
N ARG A 49 -6.60 6.74 -25.12
CA ARG A 49 -5.53 6.32 -26.02
C ARG A 49 -5.45 4.79 -26.02
N HIS A 50 -5.75 4.20 -27.18
CA HIS A 50 -5.37 2.83 -27.52
C HIS A 50 -3.93 2.60 -27.06
N ASN A 51 -3.70 1.63 -26.17
CA ASN A 51 -2.47 0.85 -26.02
C ASN A 51 -2.76 -0.30 -25.04
N ASN A 52 -2.84 -1.51 -25.60
CA ASN A 52 -3.21 -2.75 -24.91
C ASN A 52 -2.06 -3.31 -24.06
N ASN A 53 -1.54 -2.55 -23.11
CA ASN A 53 -0.55 -3.04 -22.15
C ASN A 53 -1.16 -3.09 -20.75
N ARG A 54 -2.17 -3.94 -20.59
CA ARG A 54 -2.51 -4.49 -19.26
C ARG A 54 -1.27 -5.25 -18.79
N LEU A 55 -0.50 -4.65 -17.89
CA LEU A 55 0.56 -5.35 -17.15
C LEU A 55 -0.09 -6.57 -16.49
N ILE A 56 0.12 -7.74 -17.10
CA ILE A 56 -0.21 -9.01 -16.51
C ILE A 56 0.75 -9.15 -15.34
N ILE A 57 0.28 -8.86 -14.12
CA ILE A 57 1.00 -9.24 -12.90
C ILE A 57 0.89 -10.76 -12.82
N LYS A 58 1.78 -11.44 -13.55
CA LYS A 58 2.15 -12.82 -13.30
C LYS A 58 3.14 -12.77 -12.15
N ASP A 59 2.66 -13.14 -10.98
CA ASP A 59 3.22 -14.17 -10.11
C ASP A 59 2.71 -13.94 -8.70
N GLU A 60 2.32 -15.02 -8.01
CA GLU A 60 1.95 -15.02 -6.59
C GLU A 60 3.17 -14.69 -5.74
N GLN A 61 3.65 -13.45 -5.83
CA GLN A 61 4.86 -13.02 -5.14
C GLN A 61 4.53 -12.89 -3.65
N THR A 62 5.33 -13.58 -2.84
CA THR A 62 5.26 -13.50 -1.38
C THR A 62 6.48 -12.77 -0.84
N ILE A 63 6.28 -12.06 0.26
CA ILE A 63 7.34 -11.42 1.05
C ILE A 63 7.29 -12.01 2.45
N GLU A 64 8.44 -12.39 2.98
CA GLU A 64 8.60 -12.74 4.39
C GLU A 64 9.30 -11.58 5.10
N CYS A 65 8.68 -11.09 6.17
CA CYS A 65 9.19 -9.97 6.95
C CYS A 65 8.82 -10.13 8.43
N SER A 66 9.44 -9.36 9.32
CA SER A 66 9.02 -9.36 10.73
C SER A 66 7.64 -8.72 10.85
N ILE A 67 6.79 -9.29 11.72
CA ILE A 67 5.45 -8.80 12.04
C ILE A 67 5.46 -7.32 12.46
N GLU A 68 6.53 -6.86 13.12
CA GLU A 68 6.65 -5.47 13.59
C GLU A 68 6.69 -4.45 12.44
N ASN A 69 7.09 -4.88 11.23
CA ASN A 69 7.17 -4.05 10.03
C ASN A 69 5.93 -4.20 9.13
N VAL A 70 4.89 -4.87 9.62
CA VAL A 70 3.62 -5.06 8.90
C VAL A 70 2.58 -4.13 9.50
N PHE A 71 2.03 -3.23 8.67
CA PHE A 71 1.09 -2.22 9.15
C PHE A 71 -0.31 -2.42 8.58
N PRO A 72 -1.37 -2.15 9.33
CA PRO A 72 -2.73 -2.18 8.79
C PRO A 72 -2.91 -1.07 7.73
N SER A 73 -3.56 -1.40 6.62
CA SER A 73 -3.97 -0.39 5.64
C SER A 73 -5.25 0.31 6.07
N GLU A 74 -5.47 1.53 5.56
CA GLU A 74 -6.80 2.14 5.53
C GLU A 74 -7.81 1.23 4.81
N ILE A 75 -9.09 1.38 5.16
CA ILE A 75 -10.19 0.66 4.51
C ILE A 75 -10.44 1.25 3.11
N ASP A 76 -10.46 2.58 3.01
CA ASP A 76 -10.58 3.29 1.74
C ASP A 76 -9.20 3.74 1.24
N LEU A 77 -8.63 2.95 0.31
CA LEU A 77 -7.32 3.24 -0.28
C LEU A 77 -7.34 4.42 -1.27
N GLN A 78 -8.51 4.93 -1.65
CA GLN A 78 -8.63 6.08 -2.55
C GLN A 78 -8.83 7.40 -1.81
N ALA A 79 -9.15 7.33 -0.51
CA ALA A 79 -9.26 8.50 0.33
C ALA A 79 -7.92 9.25 0.40
N GLU A 80 -8.02 10.58 0.41
CA GLU A 80 -6.88 11.48 0.58
C GLU A 80 -7.14 12.39 1.75
N TYR A 81 -6.07 12.65 2.49
CA TYR A 81 -6.14 13.48 3.68
C TYR A 81 -5.22 14.67 3.52
N ASP A 82 -5.76 15.88 3.72
CA ASP A 82 -4.95 17.10 3.78
C ASP A 82 -4.15 17.16 5.08
N ASP A 83 -4.66 16.55 6.17
CA ASP A 83 -3.96 16.37 7.44
C ASP A 83 -3.85 14.88 7.78
N ASN A 84 -2.62 14.37 7.93
CA ASN A 84 -2.38 12.95 8.19
C ASN A 84 -2.94 12.48 9.54
N CYS A 85 -3.16 13.40 10.50
CA CYS A 85 -3.84 13.06 11.76
C CYS A 85 -5.29 12.59 11.58
N SER A 86 -5.86 12.76 10.38
CA SER A 86 -7.20 12.29 10.03
C SER A 86 -7.23 10.83 9.56
N LEU A 87 -6.07 10.17 9.38
CA LEU A 87 -5.98 8.74 9.07
C LEU A 87 -6.48 7.89 10.24
N MET A 88 -7.20 6.80 9.96
CA MET A 88 -7.66 5.88 11.02
C MET A 88 -6.47 5.09 11.59
N TYR A 89 -5.59 4.63 10.71
CA TYR A 89 -4.33 3.97 11.05
C TYR A 89 -3.17 4.87 10.63
N LEU A 90 -2.78 5.79 11.51
CA LEU A 90 -1.57 6.57 11.28
C LEU A 90 -0.34 5.68 11.46
N ASN A 91 0.24 5.26 10.34
CA ASN A 91 1.48 4.49 10.25
C ASN A 91 2.28 4.90 9.01
N GLU A 92 3.50 4.40 8.90
CA GLU A 92 4.44 4.74 7.83
C GLU A 92 3.93 4.37 6.43
N GLY A 93 3.25 3.22 6.30
CA GLY A 93 2.68 2.74 5.05
C GLY A 93 1.54 3.63 4.54
N ASN A 94 0.58 3.95 5.40
CA ASN A 94 -0.53 4.85 5.06
C ASN A 94 -0.05 6.29 4.83
N LEU A 95 0.93 6.77 5.59
CA LEU A 95 1.52 8.10 5.40
C LEU A 95 2.18 8.20 4.01
N LEU A 96 3.03 7.24 3.65
CA LEU A 96 3.68 7.19 2.34
C LEU A 96 2.64 7.11 1.22
N HIS A 97 1.61 6.29 1.40
CA HIS A 97 0.51 6.16 0.45
C HIS A 97 -0.21 7.49 0.24
N ASN A 98 -0.63 8.17 1.31
CA ASN A 98 -1.31 9.46 1.23
C ASN A 98 -0.42 10.52 0.52
N ILE A 99 0.86 10.61 0.88
CA ILE A 99 1.80 11.55 0.23
C ILE A 99 1.95 11.24 -1.26
N ARG A 100 2.08 9.96 -1.64
CA ARG A 100 2.21 9.53 -3.03
C ARG A 100 0.98 9.91 -3.85
N GLN A 101 -0.23 9.61 -3.36
CA GLN A 101 -1.49 9.96 -4.03
C GLN A 101 -1.58 11.48 -4.28
N ARG A 102 -1.29 12.27 -3.24
CA ARG A 102 -1.29 13.73 -3.31
C ARG A 102 -0.25 14.29 -4.27
N TYR A 103 0.97 13.73 -4.26
CA TYR A 103 2.04 14.12 -5.17
C TYR A 103 1.62 13.97 -6.64
N PHE A 104 0.99 12.84 -7.00
CA PHE A 104 0.48 12.63 -8.37
C PHE A 104 -0.65 13.58 -8.76
N LYS A 105 -1.34 14.17 -7.78
CA LYS A 105 -2.33 15.24 -7.98
C LYS A 105 -1.77 16.65 -7.82
N ASN A 106 -0.44 16.81 -7.86
CA ASN A 106 0.28 18.08 -7.67
C ASN A 106 -0.01 18.80 -6.33
N LYS A 107 -0.44 18.05 -5.30
CA LYS A 107 -0.65 18.57 -3.94
C LYS A 107 0.59 18.27 -3.08
N ILE A 108 1.61 19.10 -3.19
CA ILE A 108 2.93 18.86 -2.56
C ILE A 108 3.00 19.19 -1.07
N TYR A 109 1.99 19.85 -0.53
CA TYR A 109 1.93 20.23 0.89
C TYR A 109 0.84 19.43 1.62
N VAL A 110 1.14 19.11 2.88
CA VAL A 110 0.30 18.33 3.80
C VAL A 110 0.33 19.01 5.17
N SER A 111 -0.80 18.99 5.88
CA SER A 111 -1.06 19.61 7.18
C SER A 111 -0.89 21.13 7.19
N TYR A 112 -1.82 21.83 6.52
CA TYR A 112 -1.97 23.28 6.66
C TYR A 112 -2.82 23.61 7.89
N TYR A 113 -2.29 24.51 8.74
CA TYR A 113 -3.07 25.27 9.72
C TYR A 113 -3.10 26.74 9.29
#